data_AF-A0AAJ1TGD5-F1
#
_entry.id   AF-A0AAJ1TGD5-F1
#
_cell.length_a   1.000
_cell.length_b   1.000
_cell.length_c   1.000
_cell.angle_alpha   90.00
_cell.angle_beta   90.00
_cell.angle_gamma   90.00
#
_symmetry.space_group_name_H-M   'P 1'
#
loop_
_entity.id
_entity.type
_entity.pdbx_description
1 polymer ?
#
loop_
_entity_poly.entity_id
_entity_poly.type
_entity_poly.pdbx_seq_one_letter_code
_entity_poly.pdbx_strand_id
1 'polypeptide(L)'
;MINQKEFLTTREVSEHLQVHARTIRKWIDVFEDYIGPDLNERGHYILSEDSLERLMDIKERLAVPNQSMKQVREDLKFEGKLSMPAPAASVSQEDVAFLPIVTQEKTMQKVMSTMNQMGDLMEELFERMDRMEDHMYTIFETFEDMEHKLVSLNLDRVSGNDVHQMFDEIRKKQDQLKLELRNVHFTQKLSAAASEQPVVPKRQKKGKFLFFF
;
A
#
# COMPACT_ATOMS: atom_id res chain seq x y z
N MET A 1 9.69 -43.21 -20.09
CA MET A 1 9.67 -42.46 -18.82
C MET A 1 8.87 -41.21 -19.07
N ILE A 2 7.69 -41.08 -18.46
CA ILE A 2 6.78 -39.96 -18.66
C ILE A 2 7.23 -38.88 -17.69
N ASN A 3 7.95 -37.86 -18.17
CA ASN A 3 8.25 -36.67 -17.36
C ASN A 3 6.93 -36.02 -17.00
N GLN A 4 6.55 -36.08 -15.73
CA GLN A 4 5.51 -35.23 -15.18
C GLN A 4 6.00 -33.79 -15.37
N LYS A 5 5.48 -33.08 -16.37
CA LYS A 5 5.67 -31.63 -16.45
C LYS A 5 4.90 -31.03 -15.28
N GLU A 6 5.60 -30.78 -14.18
CA GLU A 6 5.07 -29.94 -13.12
C GLU A 6 4.87 -28.56 -13.70
N PHE A 7 3.60 -28.20 -13.83
CA PHE A 7 3.18 -26.90 -14.31
C PHE A 7 3.12 -25.96 -13.11
N LEU A 8 4.10 -25.05 -13.01
CA LEU A 8 4.17 -24.11 -11.90
C LEU A 8 3.33 -22.88 -12.19
N THR A 9 2.58 -22.46 -11.18
CA THR A 9 1.84 -21.20 -11.23
C THR A 9 2.78 -20.03 -10.96
N THR A 10 2.40 -18.83 -11.41
CA THR A 10 3.17 -17.59 -11.14
C THR A 10 3.43 -17.35 -9.64
N ARG A 11 2.61 -17.93 -8.77
CA ARG A 11 2.76 -17.90 -7.31
C ARG A 11 3.90 -18.81 -6.85
N GLU A 12 3.92 -20.07 -7.27
CA GLU A 12 5.00 -21.00 -6.91
C GLU A 12 6.35 -20.54 -7.44
N VAL A 13 6.36 -19.95 -8.65
CA VAL A 13 7.57 -19.37 -9.23
C VAL A 13 8.05 -18.13 -8.46
N SER A 14 7.14 -17.36 -7.84
CA SER A 14 7.50 -16.23 -6.97
C SER A 14 8.19 -16.65 -5.68
N GLU A 15 7.75 -17.77 -5.11
CA GLU A 15 8.35 -18.36 -3.92
C GLU A 15 9.75 -18.94 -4.24
N HIS A 16 9.90 -19.59 -5.39
CA HIS A 16 11.19 -20.14 -5.85
C HIS A 16 12.24 -19.08 -6.17
N LEU A 17 11.85 -18.03 -6.90
CA LEU A 17 12.78 -16.98 -7.30
C LEU A 17 13.01 -15.93 -6.21
N GLN A 18 12.21 -15.94 -5.13
CA GLN A 18 12.14 -14.85 -4.13
C GLN A 18 11.94 -13.48 -4.78
N VAL A 19 11.11 -13.44 -5.83
CA VAL A 19 10.78 -12.25 -6.59
C VAL A 19 9.27 -12.12 -6.60
N HIS A 20 8.74 -10.93 -6.35
CA HIS A 20 7.30 -10.72 -6.24
C HIS A 20 6.56 -11.21 -7.51
N ALA A 21 5.39 -11.84 -7.34
CA ALA A 21 4.62 -12.41 -8.45
C ALA A 21 4.23 -11.38 -9.53
N ARG A 22 4.18 -10.08 -9.20
CA ARG A 22 3.96 -9.00 -10.17
C ARG A 22 5.17 -8.76 -11.06
N THR A 23 6.37 -8.79 -10.50
CA THR A 23 7.64 -8.66 -11.24
C THR A 23 7.82 -9.84 -12.19
N ILE A 24 7.47 -11.05 -11.76
CA ILE A 24 7.47 -12.23 -12.64
C ILE A 24 6.47 -12.06 -13.78
N ARG A 25 5.26 -11.56 -13.53
CA ARG A 25 4.31 -11.23 -14.63
C ARG A 25 4.88 -10.19 -15.59
N LYS A 26 5.50 -9.12 -15.07
CA LYS A 26 6.17 -8.10 -15.90
C LYS A 26 7.27 -8.71 -16.76
N TRP A 27 8.05 -9.65 -16.23
CA TRP A 27 9.05 -10.37 -17.01
C TRP A 27 8.41 -11.27 -18.06
N ILE A 28 7.35 -11.99 -17.71
CA ILE A 28 6.57 -12.80 -18.65
C ILE A 28 6.02 -11.94 -19.79
N ASP A 29 5.43 -10.78 -19.50
CA ASP A 29 4.85 -9.89 -20.51
C ASP A 29 5.95 -9.29 -21.43
N VAL A 30 7.14 -8.98 -20.88
CA VAL A 30 8.24 -8.36 -21.65
C VAL A 30 9.02 -9.40 -22.47
N PHE A 31 9.15 -10.62 -21.94
CA PHE A 31 9.93 -11.72 -22.50
C PHE A 31 9.04 -12.91 -22.88
N GLU A 32 7.78 -12.67 -23.26
CA GLU A 32 6.81 -13.71 -23.63
C GLU A 32 7.38 -14.64 -24.70
N ASP A 33 7.99 -14.04 -25.73
CA ASP A 33 8.65 -14.72 -26.84
C ASP A 33 9.77 -15.68 -26.39
N TYR A 34 10.41 -15.40 -25.25
CA TYR A 34 11.52 -16.18 -24.71
C TYR A 34 11.05 -17.19 -23.66
N ILE A 35 10.16 -16.79 -22.75
CA ILE A 35 9.69 -17.62 -21.63
C ILE A 35 8.67 -18.66 -22.10
N GLY A 36 7.86 -18.34 -23.13
CA GLY A 36 6.81 -19.20 -23.66
C GLY A 36 5.79 -19.62 -22.60
N PRO A 37 5.14 -18.67 -21.90
CA PRO A 37 4.14 -18.99 -20.88
C PRO A 37 2.91 -19.66 -21.52
N ASP A 38 2.33 -20.62 -20.82
CA ASP A 38 1.02 -21.16 -21.19
C ASP A 38 -0.09 -20.46 -20.37
N LEU A 39 -1.30 -20.41 -20.89
CA LEU A 39 -2.43 -19.76 -20.24
C LEU A 39 -3.47 -20.81 -19.85
N ASN A 40 -3.82 -20.86 -18.56
CA ASN A 40 -4.92 -21.71 -18.11
C ASN A 40 -6.28 -21.17 -18.59
N GLU A 41 -7.34 -21.98 -18.51
CA GLU A 41 -8.73 -21.59 -18.81
C GLU A 41 -9.23 -20.38 -17.98
N ARG A 42 -8.55 -20.07 -16.88
CA ARG A 42 -8.83 -18.92 -15.99
C ARG A 42 -8.00 -17.67 -16.30
N GLY A 43 -7.12 -17.72 -17.31
CA GLY A 43 -6.24 -16.61 -17.68
C GLY A 43 -5.03 -16.41 -16.76
N HIS A 44 -4.63 -17.45 -16.02
CA HIS A 44 -3.40 -17.42 -15.22
C HIS A 44 -2.25 -18.06 -16.00
N TYR A 45 -1.07 -17.44 -15.91
CA TYR A 45 0.15 -17.98 -16.51
C TYR A 45 0.58 -19.26 -15.80
N ILE A 46 0.75 -20.30 -16.60
CA ILE A 46 1.32 -21.59 -16.26
C ILE A 46 2.72 -21.63 -16.88
N LEU A 47 3.71 -21.97 -16.06
CA LEU A 47 5.11 -22.01 -16.44
C LEU A 47 5.58 -23.46 -16.38
N SER A 48 6.30 -23.89 -17.41
CA SER A 48 7.02 -25.16 -17.39
C SER A 48 8.35 -25.01 -16.66
N GLU A 49 9.01 -26.12 -16.33
CA GLU A 49 10.36 -26.12 -15.75
C GLU A 49 11.37 -25.36 -16.64
N ASP A 50 11.30 -25.53 -17.96
CA ASP A 50 12.09 -24.76 -18.94
C ASP A 50 11.82 -23.25 -18.86
N SER A 51 10.56 -22.86 -18.58
CA SER A 51 10.16 -21.45 -18.44
C SER A 51 10.73 -20.85 -17.14
N LEU A 52 10.86 -21.66 -16.09
CA LEU A 52 11.46 -21.26 -14.82
C LEU A 52 12.97 -21.04 -14.97
N GLU A 53 13.67 -21.92 -15.69
CA GLU A 53 15.10 -21.73 -15.99
C GLU A 53 15.35 -20.43 -16.78
N ARG A 54 14.49 -20.12 -17.76
CA ARG A 54 14.57 -18.86 -18.52
C ARG A 54 14.29 -17.63 -17.65
N LEU A 55 13.40 -17.74 -16.67
CA LEU A 55 13.16 -16.68 -15.68
C LEU A 55 14.35 -16.49 -14.73
N MET A 56 15.06 -17.56 -14.37
CA MET A 56 16.32 -17.47 -13.61
C MET A 56 17.41 -16.76 -14.44
N ASP A 57 17.57 -17.11 -15.72
CA ASP A 57 18.50 -16.45 -16.64
C ASP A 57 18.19 -14.95 -16.77
N ILE A 58 16.92 -14.57 -16.90
CA ILE A 58 16.50 -13.15 -16.89
C ILE A 58 16.84 -12.48 -15.56
N LYS A 59 16.59 -13.14 -14.43
CA LYS A 59 16.92 -12.61 -13.10
C LYS A 59 18.41 -12.33 -12.96
N GLU A 60 19.26 -13.26 -13.38
CA GLU A 60 20.71 -13.13 -13.28
C GLU A 60 21.25 -12.00 -14.18
N ARG A 61 20.71 -11.86 -15.39
CA ARG A 61 21.06 -10.77 -16.30
C ARG A 61 20.61 -9.41 -15.74
N LEU A 62 19.39 -9.33 -15.21
CA LEU A 62 18.90 -8.10 -14.59
C LEU A 62 19.58 -7.77 -13.24
N ALA A 63 20.31 -8.72 -12.64
CA ALA A 63 21.12 -8.45 -11.46
C ALA A 63 22.43 -7.70 -11.79
N VAL A 64 22.81 -7.61 -13.07
CA VAL A 64 23.98 -6.82 -13.50
C VAL A 64 23.63 -5.33 -13.44
N PRO A 65 24.44 -4.50 -12.75
CA PRO A 65 24.15 -3.07 -12.63
C PRO A 65 24.17 -2.38 -14.01
N ASN A 66 23.18 -1.53 -14.26
CA ASN A 66 22.96 -0.79 -15.52
C ASN A 66 22.47 -1.62 -16.72
N GLN A 67 21.98 -2.85 -16.51
CA GLN A 67 21.36 -3.65 -17.58
C GLN A 67 19.84 -3.45 -17.59
N SER A 68 19.34 -2.76 -18.62
CA SER A 68 17.91 -2.53 -18.83
C SER A 68 17.21 -3.77 -19.39
N MET A 69 15.91 -3.93 -19.12
CA MET A 69 15.09 -5.01 -19.70
C MET A 69 15.14 -5.03 -21.24
N LYS A 70 15.32 -3.86 -21.87
CA LYS A 70 15.47 -3.74 -23.32
C LYS A 70 16.84 -4.25 -23.80
N GLN A 71 17.92 -3.94 -23.09
CA GLN A 71 19.26 -4.49 -23.37
C GLN A 71 19.25 -6.00 -23.18
N VAL A 72 18.68 -6.53 -22.09
CA VAL A 72 18.54 -7.97 -21.90
C VAL A 72 17.73 -8.61 -23.04
N ARG A 73 16.68 -7.94 -23.54
CA ARG A 73 15.92 -8.41 -24.71
C ARG A 73 16.73 -8.37 -26.01
N GLU A 74 17.54 -7.33 -26.23
CA GLU A 74 18.43 -7.24 -27.39
C GLU A 74 19.57 -8.25 -27.32
N ASP A 75 20.16 -8.48 -26.15
CA ASP A 75 21.15 -9.52 -25.89
C ASP A 75 20.56 -10.91 -26.18
N LEU A 76 19.34 -11.18 -25.71
CA LEU A 76 18.61 -12.42 -26.01
C LEU A 76 18.26 -12.58 -27.51
N LYS A 77 18.02 -11.48 -28.22
CA LYS A 77 17.84 -11.46 -29.69
C LYS A 77 19.17 -11.71 -30.40
N PHE A 78 20.25 -11.11 -29.92
CA PHE A 78 21.59 -11.18 -30.49
C PHE A 78 22.24 -12.55 -30.27
N GLU A 79 21.97 -13.20 -29.14
CA GLU A 79 22.37 -14.58 -28.82
C GLU A 79 21.59 -15.64 -29.62
N GLY A 80 20.63 -15.25 -30.48
CA GLY A 80 19.92 -16.15 -31.38
C GLY A 80 18.83 -17.01 -30.72
N LYS A 81 18.44 -16.72 -29.48
CA LYS A 81 17.37 -17.43 -28.76
C LYS A 81 15.95 -16.93 -29.10
N LEU A 82 15.83 -15.86 -29.89
CA LEU A 82 14.57 -15.32 -30.41
C LEU A 82 14.55 -15.46 -31.95
N SER A 83 13.65 -16.29 -32.47
CA SER A 83 13.49 -16.51 -33.90
C SER A 83 12.96 -15.25 -34.59
N MET A 84 13.72 -14.68 -35.53
CA MET A 84 13.16 -13.74 -36.51
C MET A 84 12.31 -14.52 -37.53
N PRO A 85 11.12 -14.03 -37.92
CA PRO A 85 10.54 -14.43 -39.19
C PRO A 85 11.45 -13.92 -40.32
N ALA A 86 11.81 -14.83 -41.23
CA ALA A 86 12.79 -14.63 -42.30
C ALA A 86 12.46 -13.42 -43.22
N PRO A 87 13.46 -12.68 -43.71
CA PRO A 87 13.24 -11.64 -44.71
C PRO A 87 12.98 -12.30 -46.07
N ALA A 88 11.78 -12.12 -46.61
CA ALA A 88 11.50 -12.44 -48.00
C ALA A 88 12.29 -11.48 -48.90
N ALA A 89 13.07 -12.07 -49.81
CA ALA A 89 13.91 -11.41 -50.79
C ALA A 89 13.12 -10.60 -51.85
N SER A 90 13.89 -9.78 -52.58
CA SER A 90 13.65 -9.11 -53.90
C SER A 90 13.64 -7.57 -53.76
N VAL A 91 14.31 -6.71 -54.55
CA VAL A 91 14.85 -6.72 -55.92
C VAL A 91 15.92 -5.60 -56.07
N SER A 92 16.99 -5.91 -56.80
CA SER A 92 17.90 -5.13 -57.70
C SER A 92 18.43 -3.70 -57.42
N GLN A 93 19.70 -3.54 -57.79
CA GLN A 93 20.47 -2.31 -57.99
C GLN A 93 20.01 -1.47 -59.20
N GLU A 94 20.45 -0.19 -59.19
CA GLU A 94 20.73 0.76 -60.29
C GLU A 94 19.82 2.01 -60.45
N ASP A 95 20.39 3.15 -59.98
CA ASP A 95 20.75 4.36 -60.74
C ASP A 95 19.94 5.70 -60.69
N VAL A 96 20.74 6.77 -60.45
CA VAL A 96 20.65 8.22 -60.75
C VAL A 96 19.65 9.16 -60.04
N ALA A 97 20.16 10.13 -59.25
CA ALA A 97 20.05 11.59 -59.49
C ALA A 97 20.49 12.44 -58.26
N PHE A 98 21.22 13.53 -58.55
CA PHE A 98 21.87 14.47 -57.62
C PHE A 98 20.90 15.50 -56.96
N LEU A 99 21.28 15.94 -55.73
CA LEU A 99 20.89 17.12 -54.91
C LEU A 99 19.82 16.95 -53.80
N PRO A 100 19.92 17.60 -52.60
CA PRO A 100 21.06 18.13 -51.85
C PRO A 100 21.23 17.38 -50.50
N ILE A 101 22.31 16.62 -50.33
CA ILE A 101 22.53 15.71 -49.18
C ILE A 101 22.86 16.45 -47.85
N VAL A 102 23.30 17.71 -47.92
CA VAL A 102 23.84 18.45 -46.76
C VAL A 102 22.76 18.96 -45.79
N THR A 103 21.50 19.08 -46.21
CA THR A 103 20.39 19.49 -45.32
C THR A 103 19.73 18.32 -44.61
N GLN A 104 19.66 17.15 -45.26
CA GLN A 104 19.07 15.92 -44.72
C GLN A 104 19.93 15.35 -43.58
N GLU A 105 21.26 15.42 -43.71
CA GLU A 105 22.18 14.94 -42.68
C GLU A 105 22.07 15.76 -41.38
N LYS A 106 21.94 17.09 -41.48
CA LYS A 106 21.70 17.98 -40.33
C LYS A 106 20.32 17.78 -39.69
N THR A 107 19.28 17.48 -40.48
CA THR A 107 17.96 17.16 -39.94
C THR A 107 17.98 15.78 -39.25
N MET A 108 18.65 14.80 -39.83
CA MET A 108 18.80 13.45 -39.26
C MET A 108 19.64 13.46 -37.98
N GLN A 109 20.73 14.22 -37.92
CA GLN A 109 21.51 14.42 -36.69
C GLN A 109 20.69 15.11 -35.59
N LYS A 110 19.88 16.09 -35.96
CA LYS A 110 19.01 16.79 -35.00
C LYS A 110 17.94 15.85 -34.46
N VAL A 111 17.30 15.05 -35.32
CA VAL A 111 16.33 14.01 -34.92
C VAL A 111 16.99 12.96 -34.01
N MET A 112 18.19 12.45 -34.34
CA MET A 112 18.93 11.53 -33.47
C MET A 112 19.26 12.15 -32.11
N SER A 113 19.70 13.41 -32.08
CA SER A 113 19.97 14.14 -30.83
C SER A 113 18.70 14.33 -29.99
N THR A 114 17.55 14.59 -30.63
CA THR A 114 16.27 14.72 -29.91
C THR A 114 15.81 13.37 -29.38
N MET A 115 16.04 12.31 -30.15
CA MET A 115 15.69 10.94 -29.78
C MET A 115 16.54 10.42 -28.61
N ASN A 116 17.82 10.76 -28.58
CA ASN A 116 18.71 10.48 -27.44
C ASN A 116 18.28 11.26 -26.19
N GLN A 117 17.99 12.56 -26.31
CA GLN A 117 17.47 13.35 -25.19
C GLN A 117 16.13 12.83 -24.67
N MET A 118 15.25 12.34 -25.55
CA MET A 118 14.00 11.71 -25.15
C MET A 118 14.24 10.36 -24.48
N GLY A 119 15.30 9.65 -24.86
CA GLY A 119 15.79 8.45 -24.19
C GLY A 119 16.21 8.75 -22.75
N ASP A 120 17.05 9.77 -22.56
CA ASP A 120 17.53 10.19 -21.22
C ASP A 120 16.36 10.62 -20.31
N LEU A 121 15.38 11.36 -20.86
CA LEU A 121 14.17 11.75 -20.13
C LEU A 121 13.27 10.57 -19.76
N MET A 122 13.16 9.57 -20.65
CA MET A 122 12.44 8.33 -20.38
C MET A 122 13.15 7.54 -19.28
N GLU A 123 14.47 7.45 -19.32
CA GLU A 123 15.29 6.75 -18.32
C GLU A 123 15.16 7.40 -16.94
N GLU A 124 15.24 8.73 -16.86
CA GLU A 124 14.98 9.46 -15.61
C GLU A 124 13.55 9.25 -15.10
N LEU A 125 12.56 9.18 -16.00
CA LEU A 125 11.18 8.85 -15.66
C LEU A 125 11.06 7.42 -15.10
N PHE A 126 11.77 6.45 -15.68
CA PHE A 126 11.79 5.07 -15.19
C PHE A 126 12.44 4.97 -13.82
N GLU A 127 13.61 5.58 -13.61
CA GLU A 127 14.28 5.61 -12.30
C GLU A 127 13.42 6.30 -11.22
N ARG A 128 12.68 7.35 -11.62
CA ARG A 128 11.75 8.01 -10.72
C ARG A 128 10.55 7.13 -10.40
N MET A 129 10.04 6.39 -11.38
CA MET A 129 8.93 5.48 -11.19
C MET A 129 9.32 4.28 -10.32
N ASP A 130 10.54 3.78 -10.47
CA ASP A 130 11.13 2.69 -9.66
C ASP A 130 11.27 3.11 -8.20
N ARG A 131 11.84 4.30 -7.94
CA ARG A 131 11.89 4.89 -6.59
C ARG A 131 10.50 5.11 -5.98
N MET A 132 9.52 5.46 -6.80
CA MET A 132 8.14 5.63 -6.34
C MET A 132 7.48 4.28 -6.02
N GLU A 133 7.79 3.24 -6.79
CA GLU A 133 7.36 1.87 -6.54
C GLU A 133 7.95 1.34 -5.22
N ASP A 134 9.25 1.52 -4.99
CA ASP A 134 9.91 1.19 -3.71
C ASP A 134 9.28 1.91 -2.52
N HIS A 135 8.97 3.20 -2.70
CA HIS A 135 8.29 3.98 -1.67
C HIS A 135 6.88 3.44 -1.38
N MET A 136 6.17 2.98 -2.42
CA MET A 136 4.86 2.35 -2.25
C MET A 136 4.96 1.01 -1.52
N TYR A 137 5.95 0.16 -1.82
CA TYR A 137 6.17 -1.09 -1.09
C TYR A 137 6.48 -0.83 0.38
N THR A 138 7.34 0.14 0.66
CA THR A 138 7.63 0.56 2.04
C THR A 138 6.36 1.01 2.76
N ILE A 139 5.48 1.77 2.08
CA ILE A 139 4.18 2.17 2.64
C ILE A 139 3.31 0.95 2.92
N PHE A 140 3.18 0.01 2.00
CA PHE A 140 2.38 -1.20 2.21
C PHE A 140 2.90 -2.06 3.36
N GLU A 141 4.21 -2.27 3.47
CA GLU A 141 4.82 -2.97 4.60
C GLU A 141 4.51 -2.26 5.92
N THR A 142 4.65 -0.93 5.97
CA THR A 142 4.32 -0.17 7.19
C THR A 142 2.83 -0.24 7.55
N PHE A 143 1.95 -0.35 6.55
CA PHE A 143 0.51 -0.53 6.77
C PHE A 143 0.19 -1.94 7.30
N GLU A 144 0.81 -2.98 6.74
CA GLU A 144 0.65 -4.36 7.20
C GLU A 144 1.19 -4.53 8.63
N ASP A 145 2.34 -3.94 8.94
CA ASP A 145 2.89 -3.87 10.29
C ASP A 145 1.96 -3.15 11.26
N MET A 146 1.32 -2.07 10.80
CA MET A 146 0.36 -1.31 11.59
C MET A 146 -0.94 -2.10 11.79
N GLU A 147 -1.43 -2.81 10.79
CA GLU A 147 -2.59 -3.69 10.86
C GLU A 147 -2.30 -4.84 11.83
N HIS A 148 -1.16 -5.50 11.71
CA HIS A 148 -0.75 -6.57 12.62
C HIS A 148 -0.62 -6.06 14.06
N LYS A 149 -0.05 -4.86 14.25
CA LYS A 149 -0.03 -4.18 15.57
C LYS A 149 -1.43 -3.82 16.05
N LEU A 150 -2.34 -3.40 15.18
CA LEU A 150 -3.72 -3.07 15.54
C LEU A 150 -4.52 -4.31 15.89
N VAL A 151 -4.33 -5.42 15.17
CA VAL A 151 -4.96 -6.71 15.41
C VAL A 151 -4.40 -7.34 16.68
N SER A 152 -3.08 -7.30 16.90
CA SER A 152 -2.47 -7.78 18.15
C SER A 152 -2.92 -6.93 19.33
N LEU A 153 -2.94 -5.60 19.17
CA LEU A 153 -3.53 -4.70 20.16
C LEU A 153 -5.03 -4.93 20.31
N ASN A 154 -5.81 -5.32 19.30
CA ASN A 154 -7.23 -5.64 19.46
C ASN A 154 -7.42 -6.97 20.20
N LEU A 155 -6.52 -7.93 19.99
CA LEU A 155 -6.47 -9.18 20.73
C LEU A 155 -6.12 -8.94 22.21
N ASP A 156 -5.25 -7.96 22.49
CA ASP A 156 -4.79 -7.61 23.85
C ASP A 156 -5.59 -6.49 24.54
N ARG A 157 -6.30 -5.60 23.83
CA ARG A 157 -6.85 -4.37 24.44
C ARG A 157 -8.21 -4.51 25.07
N VAL A 158 -8.92 -5.60 24.86
CA VAL A 158 -10.25 -5.74 25.44
C VAL A 158 -10.54 -7.22 25.68
N SER A 159 -9.91 -7.79 26.72
CA SER A 159 -10.49 -9.00 27.31
C SER A 159 -11.92 -8.66 27.73
N GLY A 160 -12.90 -9.51 27.44
CA GLY A 160 -14.29 -9.26 27.85
C GLY A 160 -14.42 -8.96 29.35
N ASN A 161 -13.46 -9.43 30.15
CA ASN A 161 -13.32 -9.11 31.57
C ASN A 161 -13.00 -7.63 31.83
N ASP A 162 -12.16 -6.99 31.01
CA ASP A 162 -11.80 -5.57 31.17
C ASP A 162 -12.99 -4.67 30.81
N VAL A 163 -13.78 -5.04 29.80
CA VAL A 163 -15.05 -4.35 29.48
C VAL A 163 -16.02 -4.43 30.64
N HIS A 164 -16.19 -5.63 31.20
CA HIS A 164 -17.05 -5.84 32.35
C HIS A 164 -16.58 -5.04 33.56
N GLN A 165 -15.27 -5.01 33.82
CA GLN A 165 -14.68 -4.19 34.88
C GLN A 165 -14.92 -2.69 34.64
N MET A 166 -14.75 -2.20 33.41
CA MET A 166 -15.04 -0.81 33.05
C MET A 166 -16.53 -0.47 33.24
N PHE A 167 -17.44 -1.39 32.88
CA PHE A 167 -18.88 -1.21 33.12
C PHE A 167 -19.22 -1.14 34.62
N ASP A 168 -18.58 -1.97 35.44
CA ASP A 168 -18.77 -1.96 36.90
C ASP A 168 -18.21 -0.67 37.54
N GLU A 169 -17.06 -0.18 37.06
CA GLU A 169 -16.50 1.10 37.49
C GLU A 169 -17.41 2.28 37.11
N ILE A 170 -17.95 2.28 35.90
CA ILE A 170 -18.92 3.29 35.43
C ILE A 170 -20.16 3.26 36.31
N ARG A 171 -20.69 2.07 36.63
CA ARG A 171 -21.87 1.91 37.48
C ARG A 171 -21.62 2.42 38.90
N LYS A 172 -20.46 2.10 39.47
CA LYS A 172 -20.04 2.59 40.80
C LYS A 172 -19.91 4.12 40.83
N LYS A 173 -19.30 4.72 39.81
CA LYS A 173 -19.19 6.18 39.68
C LYS A 173 -20.55 6.84 39.52
N GLN A 174 -21.47 6.24 38.75
CA GLN A 174 -22.83 6.74 38.62
C GLN A 174 -23.57 6.76 39.97
N ASP A 175 -23.44 5.70 40.78
CA ASP A 175 -24.08 5.63 42.09
C ASP A 175 -23.43 6.58 43.11
N GLN A 176 -22.11 6.76 43.05
CA GLN A 176 -21.43 7.80 43.81
C GLN A 176 -21.94 9.19 43.44
N LEU A 177 -22.08 9.50 42.15
CA LEU A 177 -22.57 10.80 41.69
C LEU A 177 -24.03 11.05 42.12
N LYS A 178 -24.88 10.02 42.13
CA LYS A 178 -26.25 10.12 42.70
C LYS A 178 -26.22 10.46 44.19
N LEU A 179 -25.32 9.84 44.96
CA LEU A 179 -25.15 10.12 46.38
C LEU A 179 -24.67 11.55 46.62
N GLU A 180 -23.69 12.01 45.86
CA GLU A 180 -23.18 13.38 45.92
C GLU A 180 -24.27 14.39 45.54
N LEU A 181 -25.03 14.16 44.47
CA LEU A 181 -26.18 15.01 44.11
C LEU A 181 -27.23 15.08 45.23
N ARG A 182 -27.53 13.95 45.87
CA ARG A 182 -28.44 13.92 47.03
C ARG A 182 -27.88 14.74 48.20
N ASN A 183 -26.58 14.62 48.47
CA ASN A 183 -25.92 15.37 49.54
C ASN A 183 -25.90 16.87 49.24
N VAL A 184 -25.61 17.26 48.01
CA VAL A 184 -25.67 18.67 47.56
C VAL A 184 -27.09 19.19 47.72
N HIS A 185 -28.11 18.46 47.26
CA HIS A 185 -29.51 18.87 47.41
C HIS A 185 -29.94 19.02 48.87
N PHE A 186 -29.52 18.08 49.72
CA PHE A 186 -29.77 18.15 51.16
C PHE A 186 -29.08 19.35 51.80
N THR A 187 -27.81 19.61 51.45
CA THR A 187 -27.03 20.74 51.94
C THR A 187 -27.63 22.06 51.47
N GLN A 188 -28.08 22.14 50.21
CA GLN A 188 -28.77 23.30 49.66
C GLN A 188 -30.08 23.57 50.41
N LYS A 189 -30.88 22.53 50.69
CA LYS A 189 -32.10 22.65 51.49
C LYS A 189 -31.84 23.08 52.94
N LEU A 190 -30.82 22.51 53.58
CA LEU A 190 -30.42 22.89 54.93
C LEU A 190 -29.91 24.33 54.97
N SER A 191 -29.07 24.73 54.02
CA SER A 191 -28.55 26.09 53.93
C SER A 191 -29.67 27.09 53.64
N ALA A 192 -30.63 26.75 52.78
CA ALA A 192 -31.80 27.57 52.53
C ALA A 192 -32.67 27.70 53.81
N ALA A 193 -32.95 26.59 54.49
CA ALA A 193 -33.71 26.61 55.75
C ALA A 193 -32.98 27.34 56.90
N ALA A 194 -31.64 27.26 56.95
CA ALA A 194 -30.82 28.00 57.90
C ALA A 194 -30.76 29.50 57.57
N SER A 195 -30.81 29.86 56.28
CA SER A 195 -30.91 31.26 55.84
C SER A 195 -32.29 31.88 56.07
N GLU A 196 -33.34 31.06 56.21
CA GLU A 196 -34.72 31.49 56.45
C GLU A 196 -35.12 31.53 57.95
N GLN A 197 -34.21 31.22 58.89
CA GLN A 197 -34.47 31.40 60.32
C GLN A 197 -33.68 32.57 60.93
N PRO A 198 -34.32 33.72 61.22
CA PRO A 198 -33.85 34.59 62.28
C PRO A 198 -34.17 33.92 63.63
N VAL A 199 -33.13 33.46 64.32
CA VAL A 199 -33.22 33.09 65.74
C VAL A 199 -33.56 34.35 66.53
N VAL A 200 -34.85 34.56 66.83
CA VAL A 200 -35.26 35.45 67.92
C VAL A 200 -36.34 34.77 68.74
N PRO A 201 -36.13 34.51 70.04
CA PRO A 201 -37.19 34.03 70.92
C PRO A 201 -38.20 35.15 71.14
N LYS A 202 -39.46 34.95 70.71
CA LYS A 202 -40.58 35.88 70.97
C LYS A 202 -40.91 35.87 72.47
N ARG A 203 -40.37 36.85 73.22
CA ARG A 203 -40.91 37.23 74.54
C ARG A 203 -42.37 37.68 74.37
N GLN A 204 -43.31 36.90 74.92
CA GLN A 204 -44.71 37.27 75.01
C GLN A 204 -44.87 38.54 75.87
N LYS A 205 -45.28 39.65 75.24
CA LYS A 205 -45.71 40.85 75.97
C LYS A 205 -47.08 40.59 76.58
N LYS A 206 -47.15 40.48 77.91
CA LYS A 206 -48.42 40.56 78.65
C LYS A 206 -48.96 41.99 78.56
N GLY A 207 -50.09 42.16 77.88
CA GLY A 207 -50.83 43.42 77.78
C GLY A 207 -52.14 43.37 78.54
N LYS A 208 -52.12 43.93 79.75
CA LYS A 208 -53.18 44.67 80.48
C LYS A 208 -54.57 44.03 80.65
N PHE A 209 -54.90 43.73 81.91
CA PHE A 209 -56.23 43.96 82.45
C PHE A 209 -56.16 45.14 83.44
N LEU A 210 -56.93 46.19 83.16
CA LEU A 210 -57.38 47.20 84.12
C LEU A 210 -58.50 46.58 84.95
N PHE A 211 -58.43 46.66 86.28
CA PHE A 211 -59.57 46.84 87.20
C PHE A 211 -59.03 46.94 88.65
N PHE A 212 -59.19 48.09 89.30
CA PHE A 212 -60.04 48.27 90.50
C PHE A 212 -59.77 49.61 91.23
N PHE A 213 -60.89 50.31 91.47
CA PHE A 213 -61.20 51.43 92.37
C PHE A 213 -60.48 52.77 92.21
#